data_AF-A0A2E8T4Z5-F1
#
_entry.id   AF-A0A2E8T4Z5-F1
#
_cell.length_a   1.000
_cell.length_b   1.000
_cell.length_c   1.000
_cell.angle_alpha   90.00
_cell.angle_beta   90.00
_cell.angle_gamma   90.00
#
_symmetry.space_group_name_H-M   'P 1'
#
loop_
_entity.id
_entity.type
_entity.pdbx_description
1 polymer ?
#
loop_
_entity_poly.entity_id
_entity_poly.type
_entity_poly.pdbx_seq_one_letter_code
_entity_poly.pdbx_strand_id
1 'polypeptide(L)' 'MDTNGSECITIIAKEFTPAAMEYHRQRMAEKGFTIDTPIVKHLFFETDGLGKPKALFEGEVRYSATFVKNKVK' A
#
# COMPACT_ATOMS: atom_id res chain seq x y z
N MET A 1 1.62 -15.85 -17.09
CA MET A 1 1.65 -14.53 -16.43
C MET A 1 2.94 -14.46 -15.64
N ASP A 2 3.89 -13.66 -16.11
CA ASP A 2 5.22 -13.55 -15.52
C ASP A 2 5.14 -13.03 -14.08
N THR A 3 5.44 -13.88 -13.11
CA THR A 3 5.57 -13.49 -11.69
C THR A 3 7.04 -13.36 -11.31
N ASN A 4 7.86 -12.73 -12.18
CA ASN A 4 9.28 -12.48 -11.88
C ASN A 4 9.52 -11.14 -11.14
N GLY A 5 8.45 -10.40 -10.83
CA GLY A 5 8.50 -9.16 -10.05
C GLY A 5 8.27 -9.41 -8.55
N SER A 6 8.88 -8.58 -7.71
CA SER A 6 8.58 -8.52 -6.27
C SER A 6 7.07 -8.32 -6.05
N GLU A 7 6.48 -9.06 -5.12
CA GLU A 7 5.07 -8.88 -4.76
C GLU A 7 4.91 -7.62 -3.92
N CYS A 8 3.92 -6.78 -4.22
CA CYS A 8 3.67 -5.54 -3.50
C CYS A 8 2.19 -5.41 -3.12
N ILE A 9 1.91 -5.11 -1.86
CA ILE A 9 0.57 -4.92 -1.31
C ILE A 9 0.52 -3.56 -0.64
N THR A 10 -0.44 -2.71 -1.02
CA THR A 10 -0.69 -1.44 -0.33
C THR A 10 -2.02 -1.49 0.40
N ILE A 11 -1.99 -1.23 1.71
CA ILE A 11 -3.19 -1.03 2.53
C ILE A 11 -3.49 0.46 2.59
N ILE A 12 -4.71 0.85 2.23
CA ILE A 12 -5.18 2.24 2.31
C ILE A 12 -6.22 2.33 3.43
N ALA A 13 -6.08 3.32 4.31
CA ALA A 13 -6.95 3.49 5.47
C ALA A 13 -7.28 4.96 5.75
N LYS A 14 -8.47 5.21 6.30
CA LYS A 14 -8.90 6.55 6.73
C LYS A 14 -8.12 7.03 7.95
N GLU A 15 -7.86 6.13 8.89
CA GLU A 15 -7.09 6.37 10.10
C GLU A 15 -6.04 5.28 10.25
N PHE A 16 -4.91 5.63 10.82
CA PHE A 16 -3.85 4.67 11.09
C PHE A 16 -3.36 4.85 12.52
N THR A 17 -3.81 3.96 13.40
CA THR A 17 -3.36 3.92 14.79
C THR A 17 -2.10 3.06 14.89
N PRO A 18 -1.18 3.32 15.84
CA PRO A 18 -0.01 2.48 16.08
C PRO A 18 -0.34 0.99 16.20
N ALA A 19 -1.44 0.65 16.88
CA ALA A 19 -1.91 -0.72 17.08
C ALA A 19 -2.36 -1.39 15.76
N ALA A 20 -3.11 -0.67 14.91
CA ALA A 20 -3.50 -1.18 13.60
C ALA A 20 -2.27 -1.40 12.70
N MET A 21 -1.26 -0.51 12.77
CA MET A 21 -0.03 -0.71 12.00
C MET A 21 0.69 -1.98 12.42
N GLU A 22 0.85 -2.17 13.72
CA GLU A 22 1.61 -3.29 14.27
C GLU A 22 0.92 -4.62 13.96
N TYR A 23 -0.41 -4.66 14.05
CA TYR A 23 -1.20 -5.81 13.62
C TYR A 23 -0.97 -6.17 12.14
N HIS A 24 -1.02 -5.17 11.25
CA HIS A 24 -0.78 -5.40 9.83
C HIS A 24 0.67 -5.79 9.54
N ARG A 25 1.63 -5.14 10.23
CA ARG A 25 3.06 -5.44 10.11
C ARG A 25 3.35 -6.89 10.48
N GLN A 26 2.85 -7.37 11.61
CA GLN A 26 3.05 -8.75 12.08
C GLN A 26 2.49 -9.76 11.08
N ARG A 27 1.24 -9.59 10.65
CA ARG A 27 0.61 -10.48 9.67
C ARG A 27 1.29 -10.48 8.30
N MET A 28 1.81 -9.33 7.87
CA MET A 28 2.53 -9.22 6.61
C MET A 28 3.94 -9.83 6.73
N ALA A 29 4.61 -9.65 7.86
CA ALA A 29 5.89 -10.27 8.17
C ALA A 29 5.80 -11.81 8.21
N GLU A 30 4.76 -12.38 8.80
CA GLU A 30 4.47 -13.83 8.76
C GLU A 30 4.37 -14.37 7.32
N LYS A 31 3.96 -13.53 6.38
CA LYS A 31 3.84 -13.86 4.94
C LYS A 31 5.13 -13.56 4.16
N GLY A 32 6.17 -13.06 4.82
CA GLY A 32 7.47 -12.70 4.24
C GLY A 32 7.51 -11.32 3.60
N PHE A 33 6.58 -10.44 3.91
CA PHE A 33 6.60 -9.05 3.43
C PHE A 33 7.30 -8.12 4.45
N THR A 34 7.92 -7.08 3.94
CA THR A 34 8.50 -5.97 4.72
C THR A 34 7.85 -4.65 4.32
N ILE A 35 7.78 -3.68 5.25
CA ILE A 35 7.29 -2.34 4.91
C ILE A 35 8.32 -1.61 4.04
N ASP A 36 7.88 -1.02 2.94
CA ASP A 36 8.74 -0.36 1.95
C ASP A 36 8.82 1.16 2.16
N THR A 37 7.76 1.76 2.71
CA THR A 37 7.65 3.22 2.81
C THR A 37 7.12 3.71 4.16
N PRO A 38 7.45 4.95 4.56
CA PRO A 38 6.79 5.62 5.68
C PRO A 38 5.29 5.74 5.45
N ILE A 39 4.53 5.64 6.54
CA ILE A 39 3.06 5.75 6.49
C ILE A 39 2.67 7.22 6.64
N VAL A 40 2.33 7.84 5.51
CA VAL A 40 1.94 9.24 5.43
C VAL A 40 0.58 9.38 4.73
N LYS A 41 -0.03 10.56 4.84
CA LYS A 41 -1.30 10.87 4.18
C LYS A 41 -1.08 11.25 2.72
N HIS A 42 -1.91 10.71 1.84
CA HIS A 42 -1.92 10.99 0.41
C HIS A 42 -3.32 11.29 -0.09
N LEU A 43 -3.41 12.06 -1.18
CA LEU A 43 -4.55 12.05 -2.09
C LEU A 43 -4.32 10.97 -3.14
N PHE A 44 -5.35 10.16 -3.41
CA PHE A 44 -5.26 9.07 -4.36
C PHE A 44 -6.03 9.42 -5.63
N PHE A 45 -5.43 9.07 -6.76
CA PHE A 45 -6.04 9.26 -8.07
C PHE A 45 -5.91 7.98 -8.88
N GLU A 46 -6.92 7.67 -9.69
CA GLU A 46 -6.95 6.55 -10.63
C GLU A 46 -6.99 7.07 -12.07
N THR A 47 -6.26 6.42 -12.97
CA THR A 47 -6.24 6.73 -14.40
C THR A 47 -6.01 5.45 -15.20
N ASP A 48 -6.63 5.35 -16.37
CA ASP A 48 -6.38 4.32 -17.38
C ASP A 48 -5.28 4.75 -18.39
N GLY A 49 -4.62 5.89 -18.15
CA GLY A 49 -3.60 6.46 -19.00
C GLY A 49 -4.11 7.44 -20.07
N LEU A 50 -5.43 7.58 -20.24
CA LEU A 50 -6.03 8.55 -21.15
C LEU A 50 -6.85 9.59 -20.37
N GLY A 51 -6.52 10.87 -20.55
CA GLY A 51 -7.26 11.97 -19.91
C GLY A 51 -6.82 12.29 -18.47
N LYS A 52 -7.68 12.96 -17.71
CA LYS A 52 -7.36 13.45 -16.35
C LYS A 52 -7.59 12.34 -15.32
N PRO A 53 -6.66 12.10 -14.39
CA PRO A 53 -6.87 11.17 -13.28
C PRO A 53 -8.10 11.55 -12.43
N LYS A 54 -8.88 10.54 -12.05
CA LYS A 54 -10.06 10.70 -11.19
C LYS A 54 -9.64 10.55 -9.73
N ALA A 55 -10.05 11.49 -8.89
CA ALA A 55 -9.82 11.37 -7.45
C ALA A 55 -10.54 10.13 -6.89
N LEU A 56 -9.81 9.34 -6.10
CA LEU A 56 -10.35 8.25 -5.30
C LEU A 56 -10.76 8.77 -3.92
N PHE A 57 -11.61 8.01 -3.23
CA PHE A 57 -12.11 8.32 -1.88
C PHE A 57 -12.71 9.73 -1.77
N GLU A 58 -13.40 10.19 -2.82
CA GLU A 58 -14.03 11.53 -2.88
C GLU A 58 -13.04 12.69 -2.69
N GLY A 59 -11.74 12.45 -2.93
CA GLY A 59 -10.69 13.43 -2.71
C GLY A 59 -10.29 13.59 -1.23
N GLU A 60 -10.72 12.68 -0.35
CA GLU A 60 -10.24 12.64 1.03
C GLU A 60 -8.82 12.09 1.12
N VAL A 61 -8.02 12.68 2.02
CA VAL A 61 -6.70 12.13 2.34
C VAL A 61 -6.83 10.79 3.07
N ARG A 62 -5.97 9.84 2.71
CA ARG A 62 -5.87 8.51 3.33
C ARG A 62 -4.42 8.20 3.66
N TYR A 63 -4.20 7.35 4.64
CA TYR A 63 -2.90 6.75 4.90
C TYR A 63 -2.67 5.58 3.96
N SER A 64 -1.43 5.38 3.52
CA SER A 64 -1.00 4.16 2.82
C SER A 64 0.16 3.48 3.53
N ALA A 65 0.08 2.16 3.61
CA ALA A 65 1.15 1.29 4.06
C ALA A 65 1.47 0.30 2.95
N THR A 66 2.66 0.40 2.36
CA THR A 66 3.09 -0.48 1.27
C THR A 66 4.05 -1.54 1.80
N PHE A 67 3.75 -2.78 1.47
CA PHE A 67 4.46 -3.98 1.87
C PHE A 67 5.01 -4.67 0.64
N VAL A 68 6.30 -4.97 0.63
CA VAL A 68 6.98 -5.65 -0.48
C VAL A 68 7.52 -6.99 -0.02
N LYS A 69 7.43 -8.00 -0.88
CA LYS A 69 8.05 -9.30 -0.72
C LYS A 69 8.98 -9.51 -1.90
N ASN A 70 10.27 -9.33 -1.64
CA ASN A 70 11.29 -9.68 -2.60
C ASN A 70 11.37 -11.20 -2.69
N LYS A 71 11.26 -11.77 -3.89
CA LYS A 71 11.68 -13.15 -4.09
C LYS A 71 13.17 -13.19 -3.80
N VAL A 72 13.55 -13.93 -2.75
CA VAL A 72 14.96 -14.24 -2.50
C VAL A 72 15.51 -14.83 -3.80
N LYS A 73 16.54 -14.18 -4.34
CA LYS A 73 17.25 -14.63 -5.55
C LYS A 73 17.92 -15.98 -5.31
#